data_AF-A0A7S3H3B8-F1
#
_entry.id   AF-A0A7S3H3B8-F1
#
_cell.length_a   1.000
_cell.length_b   1.000
_cell.length_c   1.000
_cell.angle_alpha   90.00
_cell.angle_beta   90.00
_cell.angle_gamma   90.00
#
_symmetry.space_group_name_H-M   'P 1'
#
loop_
_entity.id
_entity.type
_entity.pdbx_description
1 polymer ?
#
loop_
_entity_poly.entity_id
_entity_poly.type
_entity_poly.pdbx_seq_one_letter_code
_entity_poly.pdbx_strand_id
1 'polypeptide(L)'
;ILYFCIADLGNIDPMYQYSLQWFRSLFIQAIRQAPTSDDIEVRIQNLNDFFTYYVYTNICRSLFERHKLLFSFLLTIRILQGSDLIDSGEWMFLISGKCLSSVDVPNPAPDWIDNRMWSEIKALSSLEKFDGLAESVARDVTSWKDIYDCLDPHTAQLPG
;
A
#
# COMPACT_ATOMS: atom_id res chain seq x y z
N ILE A 1 16.26 2.49 -3.70
CA ILE A 1 14.93 2.16 -3.12
C ILE A 1 14.93 0.75 -2.53
N LEU A 2 15.07 -0.31 -3.34
CA LEU A 2 14.93 -1.72 -2.88
C LEU A 2 15.84 -2.11 -1.71
N TYR A 3 17.12 -1.68 -1.72
CA TYR A 3 18.04 -1.95 -0.60
C TYR A 3 17.54 -1.38 0.74
N PHE A 4 17.05 -0.14 0.76
CA PHE A 4 16.54 0.47 1.98
C PHE A 4 15.27 -0.23 2.45
N CYS A 5 14.40 -0.65 1.53
CA CYS A 5 13.21 -1.43 1.88
C CYS A 5 13.56 -2.74 2.62
N ILE A 6 14.63 -3.43 2.23
CA ILE A 6 15.04 -4.67 2.91
C ILE A 6 15.84 -4.40 4.18
N ALA A 7 16.57 -3.28 4.26
CA ALA A 7 17.29 -2.88 5.46
C ALA A 7 16.32 -2.50 6.59
N ASP A 8 15.22 -1.83 6.24
CA ASP A 8 14.16 -1.45 7.18
C ASP A 8 13.46 -2.68 7.82
N LEU A 9 13.56 -3.88 7.22
CA LEU A 9 13.01 -5.11 7.81
C LEU A 9 13.68 -5.47 9.14
N GLY A 10 14.90 -5.00 9.38
CA GLY A 10 15.57 -5.17 10.67
C GLY A 10 14.83 -4.52 11.84
N ASN A 11 13.97 -3.53 11.56
CA ASN A 11 13.08 -2.91 12.57
C ASN A 11 11.89 -3.81 12.94
N ILE A 12 11.53 -4.76 12.07
CA ILE A 12 10.44 -5.72 12.33
C ILE A 12 10.97 -6.88 13.17
N ASP A 13 12.12 -7.42 12.78
CA ASP A 13 12.77 -8.51 13.48
C ASP A 13 14.29 -8.36 13.38
N PRO A 14 15.05 -8.38 14.50
CA PRO A 14 16.50 -8.27 14.48
C PRO A 14 17.20 -9.35 13.64
N MET A 15 16.54 -10.47 13.32
CA MET A 15 17.08 -11.49 12.42
C MET A 15 17.11 -11.07 10.95
N TYR A 16 16.36 -10.03 10.55
CA TYR A 16 16.25 -9.57 9.16
C TYR A 16 17.32 -8.53 8.81
N GLN A 17 18.57 -8.98 8.80
CA GLN A 17 19.73 -8.15 8.51
C GLN A 17 20.37 -8.57 7.20
N TYR A 18 20.46 -7.63 6.26
CA TYR A 18 21.06 -7.86 4.95
C TYR A 18 22.16 -6.82 4.70
N SER A 19 23.35 -7.28 4.37
CA SER A 19 24.45 -6.37 4.08
C SER A 19 24.34 -5.77 2.68
N LEU A 20 24.83 -4.54 2.51
CA LEU A 20 24.92 -3.90 1.20
C LEU A 20 25.77 -4.73 0.22
N GLN A 21 26.80 -5.42 0.73
CA GLN A 21 27.66 -6.26 -0.10
C GLN A 21 26.94 -7.49 -0.65
N TRP A 22 26.09 -8.12 0.17
CA TRP A 22 25.22 -9.20 -0.30
C TRP A 22 24.23 -8.68 -1.35
N PHE A 23 23.59 -7.54 -1.10
CA PHE A 23 22.65 -6.93 -2.05
C PHE A 23 23.30 -6.58 -3.39
N ARG A 24 24.52 -6.01 -3.37
CA ARG A 24 25.31 -5.74 -4.59
C ARG A 24 25.60 -7.01 -5.37
N SER A 25 25.89 -8.11 -4.69
CA SER A 25 26.13 -9.40 -5.33
C SER A 25 24.88 -9.92 -6.03
N LEU A 26 23.69 -9.78 -5.41
CA LEU A 26 22.41 -10.07 -6.07
C LEU A 26 22.20 -9.21 -7.32
N PHE A 27 22.49 -7.91 -7.24
CA PHE A 27 22.32 -7.01 -8.38
C PHE A 27 23.19 -7.41 -9.58
N ILE A 28 24.46 -7.72 -9.34
CA ILE A 28 25.38 -8.20 -10.40
C ILE A 28 24.88 -9.52 -11.00
N GLN A 29 24.38 -10.43 -10.15
CA GLN A 29 23.84 -11.70 -10.63
C GLN A 29 22.57 -11.50 -11.46
N ALA A 30 21.69 -10.59 -11.05
CA ALA A 30 20.48 -10.26 -11.79
C ALA A 30 20.78 -9.66 -13.16
N ILE A 31 21.80 -8.79 -13.29
CA ILE A 31 22.21 -8.26 -14.60
C ILE A 31 22.61 -9.39 -15.55
N ARG A 32 23.31 -10.41 -15.05
CA ARG A 32 23.79 -11.55 -15.85
C ARG A 32 22.66 -12.51 -16.26
N GLN A 33 21.61 -12.62 -15.45
CA GLN A 33 20.53 -13.59 -15.66
C GLN A 33 19.29 -13.00 -16.33
N ALA A 34 19.07 -11.69 -16.20
CA ALA A 34 17.92 -11.02 -16.78
C ALA A 34 17.97 -11.08 -18.32
N PRO A 35 16.81 -11.24 -19.01
CA PRO A 35 16.75 -11.32 -20.46
C PRO A 35 17.44 -10.13 -21.17
N THR A 36 18.31 -10.45 -22.12
CA THR A 36 19.03 -9.47 -22.93
C THR A 36 18.16 -8.94 -24.06
N SER A 37 18.40 -7.70 -24.49
CA SER A 37 17.75 -7.05 -25.62
C SER A 37 18.72 -6.04 -26.22
N ASP A 38 18.70 -5.89 -27.55
CA ASP A 38 19.46 -4.86 -28.26
C ASP A 38 18.82 -3.47 -28.12
N ASP A 39 17.50 -3.45 -27.89
CA ASP A 39 16.76 -2.25 -27.51
C ASP A 39 17.00 -1.93 -26.03
N ILE A 40 17.46 -0.71 -25.76
CA ILE A 40 17.91 -0.25 -24.43
C ILE A 40 16.72 -0.14 -23.47
N GLU A 41 15.61 0.41 -23.94
CA GLU A 41 14.39 0.59 -23.16
C GLU A 41 13.81 -0.78 -22.73
N VAL A 42 13.73 -1.73 -23.66
CA VAL A 42 13.32 -3.11 -23.37
C VAL A 42 14.32 -3.78 -22.41
N ARG A 43 15.62 -3.55 -22.57
CA ARG A 43 16.63 -4.11 -21.66
C ARG A 43 16.48 -3.57 -20.25
N ILE A 44 16.21 -2.28 -20.08
CA ILE A 44 15.98 -1.65 -18.77
C ILE A 44 14.73 -2.26 -18.12
N GLN A 45 13.64 -2.42 -18.87
CA GLN A 45 12.42 -3.03 -18.35
C GLN A 45 12.67 -4.47 -17.87
N ASN A 46 13.32 -5.30 -18.70
CA ASN A 46 13.68 -6.68 -18.34
C ASN A 46 14.54 -6.74 -17.08
N LEU A 47 15.49 -5.82 -16.91
CA LEU A 47 16.32 -5.73 -15.72
C LEU A 47 15.51 -5.37 -14.48
N ASN A 48 14.61 -4.39 -14.58
CA ASN A 48 13.76 -3.96 -13.47
C ASN A 48 12.81 -5.07 -13.02
N ASP A 49 12.13 -5.71 -13.97
CA ASP A 49 11.17 -6.78 -13.66
C ASP A 49 11.87 -8.00 -13.05
N PHE A 50 12.96 -8.44 -13.69
CA PHE A 50 13.73 -9.57 -13.18
C PHE A 50 14.32 -9.26 -11.80
N PHE A 51 14.95 -8.10 -11.64
CA PHE A 51 15.61 -7.77 -10.37
C PHE A 51 14.61 -7.60 -9.22
N THR A 52 13.46 -6.97 -9.48
CA THR A 52 12.40 -6.81 -8.48
C THR A 52 11.90 -8.17 -7.98
N TYR A 53 11.57 -9.08 -8.90
CA TYR A 53 11.15 -10.43 -8.56
C TYR A 53 12.28 -11.24 -7.89
N TYR A 54 13.52 -11.08 -8.38
CA TYR A 54 14.68 -11.78 -7.84
C TYR A 54 14.96 -11.38 -6.40
N VAL A 55 14.90 -10.08 -6.07
CA VAL A 55 15.03 -9.59 -4.69
C VAL A 55 13.88 -10.12 -3.84
N TYR A 56 12.63 -9.99 -4.30
CA TYR A 56 11.45 -10.47 -3.57
C TYR A 56 11.60 -11.94 -3.17
N THR A 57 11.91 -12.82 -4.14
CA THR A 57 12.04 -14.25 -3.86
C THR A 57 13.22 -14.57 -2.94
N ASN A 58 14.36 -13.88 -3.06
CA ASN A 58 15.51 -14.12 -2.18
C ASN A 58 15.22 -13.72 -0.73
N ILE A 59 14.53 -12.60 -0.52
CA ILE A 59 14.15 -12.15 0.81
C ILE A 59 13.06 -13.05 1.40
N CYS A 60 12.04 -13.43 0.63
CA CYS A 60 10.99 -14.33 1.11
C CYS A 60 11.50 -15.73 1.52
N ARG A 61 12.68 -16.17 1.06
CA ARG A 61 13.29 -17.44 1.52
C ARG A 61 13.79 -17.36 2.96
N SER A 62 14.17 -16.18 3.45
CA SER A 62 14.69 -15.95 4.80
C SER A 62 13.67 -15.34 5.76
N LEU A 63 12.51 -14.88 5.27
CA LEU A 63 11.44 -14.34 6.12
C LEU A 63 10.55 -15.43 6.71
N PHE A 64 10.04 -15.18 7.92
CA PHE A 64 8.92 -15.94 8.47
C PHE A 64 7.66 -15.70 7.63
N GLU A 65 6.81 -16.73 7.50
CA GLU A 65 5.59 -16.68 6.69
C GLU A 65 4.71 -15.47 7.02
N ARG A 66 4.52 -15.19 8.33
CA ARG A 66 3.73 -14.06 8.83
C ARG A 66 4.18 -12.69 8.34
N HIS A 67 5.44 -12.54 7.91
CA HIS A 67 6.00 -11.26 7.47
C HIS A 67 6.08 -11.12 5.94
N LYS A 68 5.81 -12.18 5.17
CA LYS A 68 5.92 -12.14 3.70
C LYS A 68 4.91 -11.20 3.06
N LEU A 69 3.67 -11.20 3.55
CA LEU A 69 2.62 -10.29 3.04
C LEU A 69 2.98 -8.83 3.33
N LEU A 70 3.41 -8.53 4.56
CA LEU A 70 3.87 -7.21 4.95
C LEU A 70 5.04 -6.74 4.08
N PHE A 71 6.02 -7.61 3.84
CA PHE A 71 7.13 -7.28 2.95
C PHE A 71 6.67 -7.03 1.51
N SER A 72 5.77 -7.85 0.98
CA SER A 72 5.19 -7.65 -0.36
C SER A 72 4.48 -6.29 -0.49
N PHE A 73 3.71 -5.92 0.54
CA PHE A 73 3.03 -4.64 0.61
C PHE A 73 4.04 -3.47 0.67
N LEU A 74 5.00 -3.51 1.60
CA LEU A 74 6.03 -2.48 1.74
C LEU A 74 6.87 -2.32 0.46
N LEU A 75 7.27 -3.42 -0.16
CA LEU A 75 8.02 -3.42 -1.42
C LEU A 75 7.23 -2.68 -2.52
N THR A 76 5.93 -2.98 -2.65
CA THR A 76 5.03 -2.35 -3.62
C THR A 76 4.92 -0.85 -3.35
N ILE A 77 4.63 -0.46 -2.10
CA ILE A 77 4.52 0.95 -1.71
C ILE A 77 5.81 1.70 -2.02
N ARG A 78 6.99 1.14 -1.70
CA ARG A 78 8.28 1.80 -1.96
C ARG A 78 8.56 1.98 -3.45
N ILE A 79 8.18 1.01 -4.30
CA ILE A 79 8.33 1.11 -5.76
C ILE A 79 7.43 2.22 -6.32
N LEU A 80 6.16 2.24 -5.89
CA LEU A 80 5.19 3.24 -6.33
C LEU A 80 5.55 4.66 -5.84
N GLN A 81 6.03 4.80 -4.60
CA GLN A 81 6.58 6.06 -4.08
C GLN A 81 7.78 6.53 -4.89
N GLY A 82 8.68 5.61 -5.28
CA GLY A 82 9.81 5.94 -6.15
C GLY A 82 9.42 6.38 -7.56
N SER A 83 8.19 6.06 -7.98
CA SER A 83 7.60 6.44 -9.26
C SER A 83 6.64 7.63 -9.14
N ASP A 84 6.54 8.24 -7.95
CA ASP A 84 5.62 9.35 -7.65
C ASP A 84 4.12 9.00 -7.89
N LEU A 85 3.76 7.73 -7.67
CA LEU A 85 2.40 7.21 -7.87
C LEU A 85 1.58 7.09 -6.57
N ILE A 86 2.18 7.44 -5.42
CA ILE A 86 1.51 7.43 -4.11
C ILE A 86 1.59 8.82 -3.52
N ASP A 87 0.42 9.39 -3.22
CA ASP A 87 0.36 10.65 -2.47
C ASP A 87 0.85 10.44 -1.02
N SER A 88 1.69 11.36 -0.57
CA SER A 88 2.29 11.29 0.77
C SER A 88 1.26 11.53 1.87
N GLY A 89 0.23 12.35 1.61
CA GLY A 89 -0.88 12.61 2.53
C GLY A 89 -1.78 11.38 2.68
N GLU A 90 -2.17 10.75 1.57
CA GLU A 90 -2.94 9.51 1.55
C GLU A 90 -2.19 8.37 2.25
N TRP A 91 -0.88 8.23 1.99
CA TRP A 91 -0.04 7.24 2.67
C TRP A 91 0.02 7.49 4.18
N MET A 92 0.24 8.74 4.60
CA MET A 92 0.29 9.11 6.01
C MET A 92 -1.07 8.86 6.70
N PHE A 93 -2.17 9.14 6.00
CA PHE A 93 -3.52 8.83 6.47
C PHE A 93 -3.71 7.33 6.67
N LEU A 94 -3.31 6.51 5.72
CA LEU A 94 -3.44 5.04 5.80
C LEU A 94 -2.68 4.46 7.01
N ILE A 95 -1.48 4.94 7.31
CA ILE A 95 -0.66 4.40 8.39
C ILE A 95 -0.98 4.98 9.77
N SER A 96 -1.43 6.24 9.83
CA SER A 96 -1.61 6.95 11.12
C SER A 96 -3.08 7.12 11.50
N GLY A 97 -4.01 7.04 10.55
CA GLY A 97 -5.43 7.30 10.74
C GLY A 97 -5.75 8.72 11.23
N LYS A 98 -4.79 9.66 11.13
CA LYS A 98 -4.88 11.00 11.71
C LYS A 98 -5.16 12.02 10.62
N CYS A 99 -6.37 12.55 10.61
CA CYS A 99 -6.67 13.85 10.01
C CYS A 99 -7.72 14.55 10.89
N LEU A 100 -7.56 15.85 11.12
CA LEU A 100 -8.60 16.65 11.75
C LEU A 100 -9.70 16.86 10.70
N SER A 101 -10.89 16.31 10.93
CA SER A 101 -12.01 16.52 10.02
C SER A 101 -12.40 18.01 10.01
N SER A 102 -12.33 18.66 8.86
CA SER A 102 -12.91 19.99 8.63
C SER A 102 -14.39 19.93 8.24
N VAL A 103 -14.91 18.73 7.96
CA VAL A 103 -16.28 18.49 7.52
C VAL A 103 -17.22 18.53 8.72
N ASP A 104 -18.20 19.43 8.68
CA ASP A 104 -19.24 19.59 9.70
C ASP A 104 -20.59 19.04 9.19
N VAL A 105 -20.59 17.76 8.81
CA VAL A 105 -21.81 17.03 8.42
C VAL A 105 -22.25 16.17 9.61
N PRO A 106 -23.53 16.22 10.03
CA PRO A 106 -24.05 15.38 11.10
C PRO A 106 -24.11 13.92 10.66
N ASN A 107 -24.03 12.99 11.62
CA ASN A 107 -24.15 11.57 11.34
C ASN A 107 -25.54 11.27 10.73
N PRO A 108 -25.63 10.77 9.49
CA PRO A 108 -26.90 10.52 8.82
C PRO A 108 -27.63 9.28 9.35
N ALA A 109 -26.92 8.35 10.01
CA ALA A 109 -27.45 7.06 10.39
C ALA A 109 -26.89 6.59 11.76
N PRO A 110 -27.29 7.24 12.87
CA PRO A 110 -26.80 6.91 14.20
C PRO A 110 -27.17 5.50 14.68
N ASP A 111 -28.08 4.81 13.98
CA ASP A 111 -28.50 3.44 14.31
C ASP A 111 -27.39 2.40 14.08
N TRP A 112 -26.48 2.64 13.15
CA TRP A 112 -25.41 1.69 12.79
C TRP A 112 -24.04 2.34 12.57
N ILE A 113 -23.99 3.64 12.26
CA ILE A 113 -22.73 4.40 12.23
C ILE A 113 -22.52 5.00 13.61
N ASP A 114 -21.49 4.57 14.33
CA ASP A 114 -21.13 5.21 15.59
C ASP A 114 -20.37 6.54 15.38
N ASN A 115 -20.22 7.33 16.44
CA ASN A 115 -19.55 8.63 16.35
C ASN A 115 -18.07 8.53 15.94
N ARG A 116 -17.41 7.42 16.22
CA ARG A 116 -16.01 7.19 15.85
C ARG A 116 -15.92 6.89 14.36
N MET A 117 -16.71 5.95 13.85
CA MET A 117 -16.81 5.61 12.43
C MET A 117 -17.16 6.85 11.61
N TRP A 118 -18.12 7.66 12.07
CA TRP A 118 -18.47 8.90 11.40
C TRP A 118 -17.30 9.90 11.40
N SER A 119 -16.56 10.02 12.51
CA SER A 119 -15.37 10.88 12.55
C SER A 119 -14.28 10.40 11.58
N GLU A 120 -14.10 9.09 11.43
CA GLU A 120 -13.15 8.49 10.48
C GLU A 120 -13.59 8.71 9.02
N ILE A 121 -14.89 8.59 8.70
CA ILE A 121 -15.44 8.90 7.37
C ILE A 121 -15.23 10.37 7.01
N LYS A 122 -15.49 11.29 7.96
CA LYS A 122 -15.25 12.72 7.75
C LYS A 122 -13.76 13.05 7.60
N ALA A 123 -12.90 12.35 8.32
CA ALA A 123 -11.45 12.51 8.17
C ALA A 123 -10.99 12.00 6.79
N LEU A 124 -11.52 10.87 6.32
CA LEU A 124 -11.23 10.33 4.99
C LEU A 124 -11.72 11.28 3.89
N SER A 125 -12.90 11.87 4.06
CA SER A 125 -13.49 12.85 3.12
C SER A 125 -12.67 14.15 2.98
N SER A 126 -11.68 14.38 3.84
CA SER A 126 -10.77 15.54 3.72
C SER A 126 -9.68 15.35 2.66
N LEU A 127 -9.50 14.12 2.17
CA LEU A 127 -8.55 13.81 1.10
C LEU A 127 -9.18 14.13 -0.26
N GLU A 128 -8.40 14.71 -1.18
CA GLU A 128 -8.88 15.15 -2.50
C GLU A 128 -9.60 14.03 -3.28
N LYS A 129 -9.08 12.79 -3.22
CA LYS A 129 -9.67 11.65 -3.94
C LYS A 129 -10.94 11.08 -3.29
N PHE A 130 -11.24 11.49 -2.06
CA PHE A 130 -12.39 11.06 -1.29
C PHE A 130 -13.35 12.23 -1.00
N ASP A 131 -13.17 13.36 -1.67
CA ASP A 131 -14.07 14.50 -1.56
C ASP A 131 -15.51 14.08 -1.93
N GLY A 132 -16.48 14.49 -1.11
CA GLY A 132 -17.87 14.08 -1.27
C GLY A 132 -18.26 12.73 -0.66
N LEU A 133 -17.33 12.00 -0.02
CA LEU A 133 -17.64 10.68 0.58
C LEU A 133 -18.69 10.80 1.71
N ALA A 134 -18.51 11.72 2.66
CA ALA A 134 -19.47 11.93 3.75
C ALA A 134 -20.87 12.28 3.22
N GLU A 135 -20.94 13.10 2.17
CA GLU A 135 -22.18 13.46 1.49
C GLU A 135 -22.81 12.28 0.76
N SER A 136 -22.02 11.41 0.14
CA SER A 136 -22.49 10.16 -0.48
C SER A 136 -23.12 9.23 0.56
N VAL A 137 -22.46 9.05 1.71
CA VAL A 137 -22.99 8.25 2.82
C VAL A 137 -24.29 8.84 3.35
N ALA A 138 -24.39 10.16 3.46
CA ALA A 138 -25.62 10.83 3.89
C ALA A 138 -26.76 10.74 2.87
N ARG A 139 -26.44 10.65 1.58
CA ARG A 139 -27.42 10.56 0.49
C ARG A 139 -28.03 9.16 0.36
N ASP A 140 -27.21 8.12 0.46
CA ASP A 140 -27.64 6.73 0.26
C ASP A 140 -27.16 5.80 1.38
N VAL A 141 -27.68 6.06 2.59
CA VAL A 141 -27.38 5.27 3.79
C VAL A 141 -27.64 3.77 3.56
N THR A 142 -28.65 3.41 2.77
CA THR A 142 -29.04 2.03 2.51
C THR A 142 -27.96 1.25 1.76
N SER A 143 -27.45 1.76 0.64
CA SER A 143 -26.42 1.06 -0.13
C SER A 143 -25.10 0.98 0.63
N TRP A 144 -24.74 2.02 1.40
CA TRP A 144 -23.56 1.97 2.26
C TRP A 144 -23.71 0.99 3.42
N LYS A 145 -24.94 0.81 3.93
CA LYS A 145 -25.24 -0.22 4.93
C LYS A 145 -25.14 -1.63 4.36
N ASP A 146 -25.59 -1.86 3.13
CA ASP A 146 -25.46 -3.17 2.48
C ASP A 146 -24.00 -3.60 2.34
N ILE A 147 -23.09 -2.65 2.12
CA ILE A 147 -21.64 -2.90 2.10
C ILE A 147 -21.11 -3.17 3.50
N TYR A 148 -21.56 -2.39 4.49
CA TYR A 148 -21.18 -2.60 5.89
C TYR A 148 -21.59 -3.99 6.40
N ASP A 149 -22.79 -4.44 6.05
CA ASP A 149 -23.34 -5.75 6.43
C ASP A 149 -22.82 -6.89 5.53
N CYS A 150 -22.06 -6.59 4.47
CA CYS A 150 -21.49 -7.59 3.57
C CYS A 150 -20.40 -8.42 4.26
N LEU A 151 -20.38 -9.73 4.03
CA LEU A 151 -19.31 -10.62 4.52
C LEU A 151 -17.96 -10.32 3.86
N ASP A 152 -17.98 -9.93 2.59
CA ASP A 152 -16.79 -9.68 1.77
C ASP A 152 -16.83 -8.27 1.15
N PRO A 153 -16.75 -7.20 1.97
CA PRO A 153 -16.96 -5.82 1.53
C PRO A 153 -15.94 -5.36 0.49
N HIS A 154 -14.75 -5.93 0.48
CA HIS A 154 -13.70 -5.66 -0.51
C HIS A 154 -14.05 -6.13 -1.93
N THR A 155 -15.09 -6.95 -2.09
CA THR A 155 -15.61 -7.42 -3.38
C THR A 155 -16.92 -6.75 -3.78
N ALA A 156 -17.56 -6.05 -2.84
CA ALA A 156 -18.82 -5.38 -3.07
C ALA A 156 -18.64 -4.18 -4.01
N GLN A 157 -19.64 -3.92 -4.84
CA GLN A 157 -19.65 -2.72 -5.68
C GLN A 157 -19.91 -1.50 -4.79
N LEU A 158 -19.02 -0.52 -4.85
CA LEU A 158 -19.16 0.72 -4.07
C LEU A 158 -20.36 1.55 -4.58
N PRO A 159 -21.06 2.29 -3.70
CA PRO A 159 -22.18 3.14 -4.07
C PRO A 159 -21.60 4.44 -4.62
N GLY A 160 -21.93 4.77 -5.87
CA GLY A 160 -21.35 5.93 -6.55
C GLY A 160 -21.83 6.04 -7.99
#